data_AF-A0A9D7N2A2-F1
#
_entry.id   AF-A0A9D7N2A2-F1
#
_cell.length_a   1.000
_cell.length_b   1.000
_cell.length_c   1.000
_cell.angle_alpha   90.00
_cell.angle_beta   90.00
_cell.angle_gamma   90.00
#
_symmetry.space_group_name_H-M   'P 1'
#
loop_
_entity.id
_entity.type
_entity.pdbx_description
1 polymer ?
#
loop_
_entity_poly.entity_id
_entity_poly.type
_entity_poly.pdbx_seq_one_letter_code
_entity_poly.pdbx_strand_id
1 'polypeptide(L)'
;MIELATAPIAPASAPLVVEQLTAAGYAAWDAFVRGAPTGTPFHLLAWRRAVERVFGHEPLYLVARRGESIVGALPLFQIRSPFVGRNLLSVPYAVYGGIVAVEDEAARALLAEASKIAHAERVGCMELRYLHEPQGDDAPTTDL
;
A
#
# COMPACT_ATOMS: atom_id res chain seq x y z
N MET A 1 15.51 -27.40 0.74
CA MET A 1 15.53 -26.43 -0.38
C MET A 1 14.14 -25.82 -0.44
N ILE A 2 14.01 -24.55 -0.07
CA ILE A 2 12.75 -23.81 -0.25
C ILE A 2 12.89 -23.14 -1.62
N GLU A 3 12.05 -23.55 -2.56
CA GLU A 3 11.95 -22.92 -3.88
C GLU A 3 11.32 -21.54 -3.68
N LEU A 4 12.13 -20.48 -3.79
CA LEU A 4 11.61 -19.12 -3.87
C LEU A 4 10.89 -18.99 -5.20
N ALA A 5 9.58 -19.17 -5.19
CA ALA A 5 8.72 -18.84 -6.31
C ALA A 5 8.96 -17.36 -6.65
N THR A 6 9.77 -17.13 -7.68
CA THR A 6 10.01 -15.80 -8.21
C THR A 6 8.72 -15.41 -8.91
N ALA A 7 8.02 -14.40 -8.38
CA ALA A 7 6.80 -13.92 -9.01
C ALA A 7 7.13 -13.57 -10.48
N PRO A 8 6.27 -13.94 -11.45
CA PRO A 8 6.51 -13.66 -12.86
C PRO A 8 6.67 -12.15 -13.05
N ILE A 9 7.87 -11.75 -13.47
CA ILE A 9 8.17 -10.37 -13.85
C ILE A 9 7.46 -10.15 -15.19
N ALA A 10 6.39 -9.37 -15.20
CA ALA A 10 5.77 -8.95 -16.45
C ALA A 10 6.79 -8.17 -17.30
N PRO A 11 6.74 -8.26 -18.63
CA PRO A 11 7.57 -7.41 -19.48
C PRO A 11 7.23 -5.94 -19.17
N ALA A 12 8.26 -5.12 -18.97
CA ALA A 12 8.14 -3.69 -18.63
C ALA A 12 7.31 -2.85 -19.61
N SER A 13 6.90 -3.42 -20.75
CA SER A 13 6.12 -2.78 -21.81
C SER A 13 4.60 -2.83 -21.63
N ALA A 14 4.06 -3.67 -20.75
CA ALA A 14 2.62 -3.68 -20.48
C ALA A 14 2.19 -2.39 -19.75
N PRO A 15 0.99 -1.84 -20.02
CA PRO A 15 0.54 -0.61 -19.39
C PRO A 15 0.41 -0.77 -17.87
N LEU A 16 0.82 0.27 -17.13
CA LEU A 16 0.68 0.33 -15.69
C LEU A 16 -0.74 0.75 -15.32
N VAL A 17 -1.42 -0.05 -14.50
CA VAL A 17 -2.77 0.21 -14.00
C VAL A 17 -2.75 0.19 -12.48
N VAL A 18 -3.39 1.19 -11.85
CA VAL A 18 -3.61 1.22 -10.40
C VAL A 18 -5.09 0.99 -10.13
N GLU A 19 -5.39 0.08 -9.21
CA GLU A 19 -6.75 -0.30 -8.85
C GLU A 19 -6.84 -0.63 -7.35
N GLN A 20 -8.07 -0.69 -6.82
CA GLN A 20 -8.31 -1.19 -5.47
C GLN A 20 -8.22 -2.72 -5.42
N LEU A 21 -7.57 -3.25 -4.39
CA LEU A 21 -7.43 -4.67 -4.17
C LEU A 21 -8.77 -5.31 -3.84
N THR A 22 -9.21 -6.22 -4.72
CA THR A 22 -10.40 -7.05 -4.52
C THR A 22 -10.04 -8.42 -3.94
N ALA A 23 -11.03 -9.17 -3.47
CA ALA A 23 -10.85 -10.51 -2.92
C ALA A 23 -10.14 -11.48 -3.90
N ALA A 24 -10.35 -11.32 -5.20
CA ALA A 24 -9.68 -12.11 -6.23
C ALA A 24 -8.15 -11.91 -6.23
N GLY A 25 -7.66 -10.73 -5.82
CA GLY A 25 -6.24 -10.40 -5.78
C GLY A 25 -5.52 -10.79 -4.50
N TYR A 26 -6.21 -11.30 -3.48
CA TYR A 26 -5.66 -11.47 -2.13
C TYR A 26 -4.45 -12.41 -2.06
N ALA A 27 -4.51 -13.55 -2.75
CA ALA A 27 -3.39 -14.49 -2.78
C ALA A 27 -2.16 -13.88 -3.48
N ALA A 28 -2.38 -13.18 -4.60
CA ALA A 28 -1.33 -12.51 -5.35
C ALA A 28 -0.68 -11.38 -4.54
N TRP A 29 -1.47 -10.64 -3.76
CA TRP A 29 -0.98 -9.60 -2.86
C TRP A 29 0.01 -10.15 -1.83
N ASP A 30 -0.40 -11.16 -1.04
CA ASP A 30 0.45 -11.74 0.00
C ASP A 30 1.71 -12.37 -0.62
N ALA A 31 1.61 -12.98 -1.80
CA ALA A 31 2.75 -13.51 -2.53
C ALA A 31 3.74 -12.41 -2.96
N PHE A 32 3.23 -11.31 -3.54
CA PHE A 32 4.04 -10.16 -3.94
C PHE A 32 4.78 -9.55 -2.74
N VAL A 33 4.05 -9.26 -1.66
CA VAL A 33 4.63 -8.67 -0.44
C VAL A 33 5.73 -9.55 0.13
N ARG A 34 5.55 -10.87 0.17
CA ARG A 34 6.56 -11.81 0.68
C ARG A 34 7.80 -11.91 -0.21
N GLY A 35 7.65 -11.68 -1.51
CA GLY A 35 8.76 -11.69 -2.47
C GLY A 35 9.52 -10.36 -2.53
N ALA A 36 8.95 -9.27 -2.02
CA ALA A 36 9.56 -7.95 -2.09
C ALA A 36 10.57 -7.73 -0.95
N PRO A 37 11.79 -7.22 -1.23
CA PRO A 37 12.79 -6.92 -0.20
C PRO A 37 12.33 -5.91 0.86
N THR A 38 11.43 -4.99 0.49
CA THR A 38 10.86 -3.97 1.37
C THR A 38 9.50 -4.38 1.96
N GLY A 39 9.00 -5.57 1.61
CA GLY A 39 7.76 -6.11 2.15
C GLY A 39 7.90 -6.48 3.62
N THR A 40 6.92 -6.06 4.43
CA THR A 40 6.88 -6.37 5.88
C THR A 40 5.59 -7.12 6.24
N PRO A 41 5.54 -7.82 7.39
CA PRO A 41 4.30 -8.44 7.86
C PRO A 41 3.10 -7.51 7.95
N PHE A 42 3.32 -6.20 8.13
CA PHE A 42 2.26 -5.19 8.24
C PHE A 42 1.58 -4.88 6.91
N HIS A 43 2.20 -5.24 5.79
CA HIS A 43 1.56 -5.15 4.47
C HIS A 43 0.64 -6.35 4.19
N LEU A 44 0.79 -7.47 4.91
CA LEU A 44 0.03 -8.70 4.64
C LEU A 44 -1.44 -8.57 5.03
N LEU A 45 -2.30 -9.32 4.34
CA LEU A 45 -3.74 -9.35 4.64
C LEU A 45 -4.06 -9.91 6.03
N ALA A 46 -3.14 -10.65 6.64
CA ALA A 46 -3.27 -11.05 8.03
C ALA A 46 -3.31 -9.83 8.99
N TRP A 47 -2.47 -8.82 8.73
CA TRP A 47 -2.47 -7.57 9.48
C TRP A 47 -3.75 -6.77 9.23
N ARG A 48 -4.15 -6.64 7.96
CA ARG A 48 -5.44 -6.05 7.55
C ARG A 48 -6.60 -6.59 8.38
N ARG A 49 -6.73 -7.92 8.42
CA ARG A 49 -7.78 -8.61 9.19
C ARG A 49 -7.70 -8.36 10.70
N ALA A 50 -6.50 -8.17 11.25
CA ALA A 50 -6.35 -7.86 12.66
C ALA A 50 -6.84 -6.43 12.96
N VAL A 51 -6.44 -5.46 12.13
CA VAL A 51 -6.85 -4.06 12.26
C VAL A 51 -8.36 -3.91 12.08
N GLU A 52 -8.94 -4.50 11.04
CA GLU A 52 -10.39 -4.51 10.78
C GLU A 52 -11.16 -5.04 11.99
N ARG A 53 -10.74 -6.19 12.55
CA ARG A 53 -11.48 -6.86 13.63
C ARG A 53 -11.35 -6.17 14.98
N VAL A 54 -10.19 -5.60 15.29
CA VAL A 54 -9.91 -5.03 16.62
C VAL A 54 -10.34 -3.55 16.69
N PHE A 55 -10.10 -2.79 15.62
CA PHE A 55 -10.29 -1.34 15.62
C PHE A 55 -11.42 -0.86 14.69
N GLY A 56 -11.95 -1.73 13.82
CA GLY A 56 -13.04 -1.38 12.90
C GLY A 56 -12.63 -0.39 11.81
N HIS A 57 -11.34 -0.20 11.54
CA HIS A 57 -10.87 0.67 10.46
C HIS A 57 -11.11 0.04 9.09
N GLU A 58 -11.55 0.86 8.15
CA GLU A 58 -11.92 0.43 6.80
C GLU A 58 -10.68 0.41 5.90
N PRO A 59 -10.25 -0.75 5.36
CA PRO A 59 -9.07 -0.82 4.52
C PRO A 59 -9.37 -0.35 3.10
N LEU A 60 -8.45 0.42 2.55
CA LEU A 60 -8.40 0.82 1.15
C LEU A 60 -7.02 0.44 0.61
N TYR A 61 -6.89 -0.77 0.08
CA TYR A 61 -5.61 -1.27 -0.40
C TYR A 61 -5.52 -1.00 -1.89
N LEU A 62 -4.45 -0.35 -2.34
CA LEU A 62 -4.18 -0.07 -3.75
C LEU A 62 -3.11 -1.01 -4.29
N VAL A 63 -3.32 -1.51 -5.49
CA VAL A 63 -2.38 -2.37 -6.21
C VAL A 63 -2.04 -1.75 -7.56
N ALA A 64 -0.75 -1.76 -7.90
CA ALA A 64 -0.25 -1.39 -9.22
C ALA A 64 0.11 -2.65 -10.00
N ARG A 65 -0.36 -2.74 -11.24
CA ARG A 65 -0.20 -3.93 -12.10
C ARG A 65 0.35 -3.58 -13.47
N ARG A 66 1.13 -4.51 -14.02
CA ARG A 66 1.44 -4.61 -15.45
C ARG A 66 0.91 -5.95 -15.95
N GLY A 67 -0.21 -5.92 -16.68
CA GLY A 67 -0.96 -7.14 -17.00
C GLY A 67 -1.40 -7.87 -15.73
N GLU A 68 -1.07 -9.15 -15.60
CA GLU A 68 -1.44 -9.96 -14.44
C GLU A 68 -0.46 -9.86 -13.26
N SER A 69 0.69 -9.22 -13.45
CA SER A 69 1.71 -9.10 -12.41
C SER A 69 1.48 -7.87 -11.55
N ILE A 70 1.55 -8.05 -10.23
CA ILE A 70 1.64 -6.94 -9.28
C ILE A 70 3.07 -6.39 -9.33
N VAL A 71 3.19 -5.09 -9.53
CA VAL A 71 4.46 -4.34 -9.52
C VAL A 71 4.52 -3.31 -8.39
N GLY A 72 3.41 -3.08 -7.71
CA GLY A 72 3.37 -2.27 -6.49
C GLY A 72 2.15 -2.55 -5.63
N ALA A 73 2.31 -2.31 -4.33
CA ALA A 73 1.31 -2.51 -3.29
C ALA A 73 1.37 -1.34 -2.30
N LEU A 74 0.21 -0.76 -2.00
CA LEU A 74 0.07 0.29 -1.00
C LEU A 74 -1.12 -0.05 -0.08
N PRO A 75 -0.88 -0.53 1.15
CA PRO A 75 -1.94 -0.64 2.13
C PRO A 75 -2.35 0.77 2.58
N LEU A 76 -3.65 1.02 2.70
CA LEU A 76 -4.19 2.19 3.40
C LEU A 76 -5.38 1.76 4.25
N PHE A 77 -5.66 2.55 5.29
CA PHE A 77 -6.81 2.43 6.15
C PHE A 77 -7.46 3.80 6.29
N GLN A 78 -8.75 3.85 6.01
CA GLN A 78 -9.61 4.98 6.37
C GLN A 78 -9.94 4.91 7.85
N ILE A 79 -9.53 5.95 8.57
CA ILE A 79 -9.88 6.15 9.98
C ILE A 79 -10.87 7.30 10.05
N ARG A 80 -12.03 7.05 10.66
CA ARG A 80 -13.08 8.05 10.88
C ARG A 80 -13.11 8.40 12.36
N SER A 81 -12.88 9.67 12.68
CA SER A 81 -13.00 10.22 14.03
C SER A 81 -14.02 11.36 14.04
N PRO A 82 -14.93 11.41 15.02
CA PRO A 82 -15.94 12.46 15.12
C PRO A 82 -15.35 13.87 15.32
N PHE A 83 -14.11 14.00 15.82
CA PHE A 83 -13.48 15.30 16.12
C PHE A 83 -12.42 15.73 15.09
N VAL A 84 -11.77 14.79 14.41
CA VAL A 84 -10.62 15.05 13.50
C VAL A 84 -10.98 14.78 12.03
N GLY A 85 -12.16 14.21 11.76
CA GLY A 85 -12.63 13.89 10.41
C GLY A 85 -12.13 12.55 9.89
N ARG A 86 -11.92 12.46 8.57
CA ARG A 86 -11.39 11.27 7.87
C ARG A 86 -9.88 11.39 7.73
N ASN A 87 -9.13 10.33 8.02
CA ASN A 87 -7.69 10.25 7.77
C ASN A 87 -7.36 8.97 6.98
N LEU A 88 -6.30 9.01 6.18
CA LEU A 88 -5.75 7.85 5.48
C LEU A 88 -4.39 7.51 6.07
N LEU A 89 -4.26 6.32 6.65
CA LEU A 89 -2.99 5.83 7.21
C LEU A 89 -2.57 4.57 6.49
N SER A 90 -1.30 4.47 6.11
CA SER A 90 -0.83 3.29 5.38
C SER A 90 -0.87 2.01 6.22
N VAL A 91 -0.40 2.07 7.46
CA VAL A 91 -0.53 1.02 8.47
C VAL A 91 -0.75 1.62 9.87
N PRO A 92 -1.97 1.64 10.40
CA PRO A 92 -2.18 2.07 11.78
C PRO A 92 -1.52 1.08 12.74
N TYR A 93 -0.91 1.60 13.81
CA TYR A 93 -0.29 0.83 14.89
C TYR A 93 0.91 -0.03 14.49
N ALA A 94 1.54 0.29 13.36
CA ALA A 94 2.80 -0.31 12.92
C ALA A 94 3.79 0.77 12.51
N VAL A 95 5.07 0.40 12.48
CA VAL A 95 6.17 1.35 12.21
C VAL A 95 6.49 1.43 10.71
N TYR A 96 6.22 0.36 9.94
CA TYR A 96 6.62 0.25 8.54
C TYR A 96 5.54 -0.42 7.69
N GLY A 97 4.92 0.36 6.80
CA GLY A 97 3.90 -0.09 5.87
C GLY A 97 3.60 0.91 4.76
N GLY A 98 4.62 1.55 4.21
CA GLY A 98 4.53 2.48 3.10
C GLY A 98 4.32 1.75 1.77
N ILE A 99 4.72 2.37 0.67
CA ILE A 99 4.62 1.74 -0.65
C ILE A 99 5.68 0.64 -0.79
N VAL A 100 5.26 -0.54 -1.24
CA VAL A 100 6.14 -1.61 -1.72
C VAL A 100 6.05 -1.64 -3.23
N ALA A 101 7.12 -1.33 -3.94
CA ALA A 101 7.15 -1.34 -5.40
C ALA A 101 8.47 -1.90 -5.93
N VAL A 102 8.42 -2.54 -7.09
CA VAL A 102 9.62 -3.04 -7.79
C VAL A 102 10.14 -2.04 -8.84
N GLU A 103 9.40 -0.95 -9.08
CA GLU A 103 9.75 0.13 -10.00
C GLU A 103 9.21 1.48 -9.50
N ASP A 104 9.96 2.56 -9.75
CA ASP A 104 9.60 3.92 -9.29
C ASP A 104 8.31 4.44 -9.92
N GLU A 105 7.99 3.99 -11.14
CA GLU A 105 6.74 4.37 -11.81
C GLU A 105 5.52 3.84 -11.07
N ALA A 106 5.56 2.58 -10.60
CA ALA A 106 4.51 2.00 -9.78
C ALA A 106 4.36 2.74 -8.45
N ALA A 107 5.47 3.11 -7.80
CA ALA A 107 5.43 3.88 -6.56
C ALA A 107 4.77 5.25 -6.75
N ARG A 108 5.18 6.01 -7.78
CA ARG A 108 4.59 7.31 -8.11
C ARG A 108 3.11 7.20 -8.47
N ALA A 109 2.72 6.17 -9.23
CA ALA A 109 1.33 5.96 -9.61
C ALA A 109 0.43 5.64 -8.40
N LEU A 110 0.91 4.80 -7.46
CA LEU A 110 0.22 4.50 -6.21
C LEU A 110 0.05 5.74 -5.34
N LEU A 111 1.11 6.53 -5.18
CA LEU A 111 1.06 7.78 -4.41
C LEU A 111 0.10 8.80 -5.03
N ALA A 112 0.11 8.92 -6.37
CA ALA A 112 -0.79 9.81 -7.09
C ALA A 112 -2.25 9.38 -6.90
N GLU A 113 -2.54 8.09 -6.96
CA GLU A 113 -3.90 7.59 -6.75
C GLU A 113 -4.38 7.75 -5.30
N ALA A 114 -3.52 7.43 -4.33
CA ALA A 114 -3.80 7.69 -2.92
C ALA A 114 -4.09 9.17 -2.65
N SER A 115 -3.31 10.08 -3.26
CA SER A 115 -3.52 11.53 -3.16
C SER A 115 -4.87 11.98 -3.76
N LYS A 116 -5.29 11.40 -4.89
CA LYS A 116 -6.61 11.71 -5.48
C LYS A 116 -7.74 11.29 -4.55
N ILE A 117 -7.64 10.10 -3.96
CA ILE A 117 -8.63 9.59 -3.00
C ILE A 117 -8.67 10.48 -1.76
N ALA A 118 -7.50 10.81 -1.20
CA ALA A 118 -7.37 11.72 -0.07
C ALA A 118 -8.09 13.06 -0.32
N HIS A 119 -7.86 13.66 -1.50
CA HIS A 119 -8.51 14.91 -1.90
C HIS A 119 -10.03 14.74 -2.09
N ALA A 120 -10.48 13.69 -2.78
CA ALA A 120 -11.90 13.42 -3.02
C ALA A 120 -12.68 13.18 -1.72
N GLU A 121 -12.07 12.48 -0.76
CA GLU A 121 -12.68 12.19 0.54
C GLU A 121 -12.52 13.32 1.57
N ARG A 122 -11.79 14.38 1.21
CA ARG A 122 -11.43 15.52 2.08
C ARG A 122 -10.80 15.05 3.38
N VAL A 123 -9.80 14.17 3.28
CA VAL A 123 -9.10 13.68 4.47
C VAL A 123 -8.30 14.81 5.13
N GLY A 124 -8.29 14.84 6.46
CA GLY A 124 -7.53 15.84 7.22
C GLY A 124 -6.02 15.58 7.18
N CYS A 125 -5.62 14.31 7.09
CA CYS A 125 -4.23 13.88 7.02
C CYS A 125 -4.11 12.58 6.21
N MET A 126 -3.02 12.47 5.43
CA MET A 126 -2.55 11.22 4.83
C MET A 126 -1.15 10.92 5.35
N GLU A 127 -0.96 9.76 6.00
CA GLU A 127 0.31 9.35 6.58
C GLU A 127 0.81 8.05 5.92
N LEU A 128 2.03 8.09 5.38
CA LEU A 128 2.71 6.92 4.80
C LEU A 128 3.96 6.60 5.61
N ARG A 129 3.99 5.41 6.21
CA ARG A 129 5.06 4.98 7.12
C ARG A 129 6.10 4.11 6.40
N TYR A 130 7.14 4.71 5.84
CA TYR A 130 8.15 3.98 5.06
C TYR A 130 9.22 3.31 5.93
N LEU A 131 9.82 2.22 5.41
CA LEU A 131 11.00 1.58 6.02
C LEU A 131 12.29 2.36 5.77
N HIS A 132 12.37 3.04 4.63
CA HIS A 132 13.44 3.97 4.26
C HIS A 132 12.78 5.21 3.65
N GLU A 133 13.29 6.40 3.96
CA GLU A 133 12.79 7.63 3.34
C GLU A 133 12.89 7.53 1.81
N PRO A 134 11.83 7.93 1.07
CA PRO A 134 11.95 8.12 -0.37
C PRO A 134 13.04 9.16 -0.61
N GLN A 135 14.05 8.84 -1.43
CA GLN A 135 15.02 9.87 -1.86
C GLN A 135 14.31 10.85 -2.81
N GLY A 136 13.80 11.96 -2.27
CA GLY A 136 13.17 13.05 -3.02
C GLY A 136 12.36 14.00 -2.12
N ASP A 137 12.66 15.30 -2.21
CA ASP A 137 12.24 16.40 -1.33
C ASP A 137 10.73 16.60 -1.09
N ASP A 138 10.42 17.14 0.10
CA ASP A 138 9.24 17.95 0.48
C ASP A 138 7.86 17.27 0.62
N ALA A 139 7.78 16.05 1.16
CA ALA A 139 6.55 15.59 1.81
C ALA A 139 6.61 15.92 3.31
N PRO A 140 5.60 16.58 3.93
CA PRO A 140 5.59 16.79 5.37
C PRO A 140 5.45 15.44 6.08
N THR A 141 6.57 14.88 6.52
CA THR A 141 6.64 13.76 7.43
C THR A 141 6.37 14.26 8.85
N THR A 142 5.33 13.74 9.48
CA THR A 142 5.18 13.88 10.94
C THR A 142 5.98 12.74 11.56
N ASP A 143 7.23 13.02 11.89
CA ASP A 143 7.97 12.16 12.81
C ASP A 143 7.33 12.28 14.21
N LEU A 144 7.08 11.12 14.83
CA LEU A 144 6.58 11.02 16.21
C LEU A 144 7.64 11.46 17.22
#